data_AF-A0A940AL90-F1
#
_entry.id   AF-A0A940AL90-F1
#
_cell.length_a   1.000
_cell.length_b   1.000
_cell.length_c   1.000
_cell.angle_alpha   90.00
_cell.angle_beta   90.00
_cell.angle_gamma   90.00
#
_symmetry.space_group_name_H-M   'P 1'
#
loop_
_entity.id
_entity.type
_entity.pdbx_description
1 polymer ?
#
loop_
_entity_poly.entity_id
_entity_poly.type
_entity_poly.pdbx_seq_one_letter_code
_entity_poly.pdbx_strand_id
1 'polypeptide(L)'
;MRNGKALLKQTAMAAACTFCLIIWGAGPGQASELEATDSGAPSAKVMFPVTAKATAQVASMKPVLFNHLIHEKAVEKCETCHHTGDPASCSDCHSAEGKEEGKFITLEKAMHAKNIAVREDGKTPSSCVSCHEQQTAKRECAGCHSTITPSYDAAWCSTCHNVNVTPQQMADGSNGRLSEAANLAVATKTVQETKRAAAPATLGPAKAVIDAIANEYEPCVFNHKRHMASLMENIKDSKLAAAFHTQPETLCATCHHHSPLSLTPPKCVSCHPVSIDRMQPARPQLKAAYHLQCMGCHKGMDVKRPVNTSCTSCHKAKAPVAAEAPAEAAEK
;
A
#
# COMPACT_ATOMS: atom_id res chain seq x y z
N MET A 1 -39.61 78.29 23.32
CA MET A 1 -40.73 78.36 24.29
C MET A 1 -40.84 77.02 24.99
N ARG A 2 -41.01 76.97 26.32
CA ARG A 2 -41.27 75.77 27.19
C ARG A 2 -40.22 74.63 27.09
N ASN A 3 -39.48 74.27 28.15
CA ASN A 3 -39.86 73.57 29.41
C ASN A 3 -40.36 72.12 29.16
N GLY A 4 -39.77 71.05 29.74
CA GLY A 4 -38.51 70.91 30.50
C GLY A 4 -38.42 69.65 31.41
N LYS A 5 -37.21 69.36 31.92
CA LYS A 5 -36.81 68.52 33.09
C LYS A 5 -37.25 67.03 33.24
N ALA A 6 -36.25 66.12 33.18
CA ALA A 6 -35.88 65.11 34.20
C ALA A 6 -34.51 64.48 33.81
N LEU A 7 -33.45 64.28 34.63
CA LEU A 7 -33.28 63.69 35.98
C LEU A 7 -33.49 62.16 35.95
N LEU A 8 -32.54 61.24 36.24
CA LEU A 8 -31.16 61.18 36.82
C LEU A 8 -30.24 60.33 35.85
N LYS A 9 -28.94 59.97 36.03
CA LYS A 9 -27.81 60.14 36.99
C LYS A 9 -26.48 59.85 36.23
N GLN A 10 -25.36 60.57 36.39
CA GLN A 10 -24.12 60.23 37.15
C GLN A 10 -23.90 58.74 37.54
N THR A 11 -22.70 58.13 37.46
CA THR A 11 -21.30 58.63 37.47
C THR A 11 -20.38 57.92 36.45
N ALA A 12 -19.29 58.57 36.03
CA ALA A 12 -18.17 57.88 35.38
C ALA A 12 -17.32 57.08 36.39
N MET A 13 -16.62 56.04 35.94
CA MET A 13 -15.63 55.32 36.73
C MET A 13 -14.38 55.05 35.86
N ALA A 14 -13.19 55.20 36.44
CA ALA A 14 -11.94 55.23 35.69
C ALA A 14 -11.43 53.83 35.30
N ALA A 15 -10.80 53.72 34.13
CA ALA A 15 -10.06 52.52 33.74
C ALA A 15 -8.73 52.45 34.53
N ALA A 16 -8.61 51.44 35.40
CA ALA A 16 -7.39 51.12 36.12
C ALA A 16 -6.91 49.72 35.70
N CYS A 17 -5.75 49.66 35.02
CA CYS A 17 -5.17 48.40 34.56
C CYS A 17 -4.80 47.50 35.75
N THR A 18 -5.33 46.28 35.79
CA THR A 18 -4.87 45.23 36.70
C THR A 18 -4.33 44.06 35.88
N PHE A 19 -3.03 43.78 36.05
CA PHE A 19 -2.35 42.68 35.36
C PHE A 19 -2.72 41.34 36.02
N CYS A 20 -3.64 40.59 35.42
CA CYS A 20 -3.87 39.20 35.81
C CYS A 20 -2.89 38.28 35.06
N LEU A 21 -1.80 37.91 35.74
CA LEU A 21 -0.88 36.86 35.30
C LEU A 21 -1.58 35.49 35.33
N ILE A 22 -2.23 35.12 34.23
CA ILE A 22 -2.67 33.73 34.02
C ILE A 22 -1.44 32.90 33.67
N ILE A 23 -0.84 32.29 34.70
CA ILE A 23 0.19 31.27 34.52
C ILE A 23 -0.49 30.03 33.94
N TRP A 24 -0.40 29.86 32.62
CA TRP A 24 -0.76 28.61 31.97
C TRP A 24 0.27 27.54 32.36
N GLY A 25 -0.09 26.74 33.37
CA GLY A 25 0.68 25.59 33.79
C GLY A 25 0.66 24.53 32.69
N ALA A 26 1.70 24.51 31.86
CA ALA A 26 1.93 23.43 30.91
C ALA A 26 2.22 22.14 31.69
N GLY A 27 1.17 21.33 31.91
CA GLY A 27 1.32 19.96 32.39
C GLY A 27 2.18 19.14 31.41
N PRO A 28 2.78 18.02 31.86
CA PRO A 28 3.55 17.14 30.98
C PRO A 28 2.66 16.72 29.81
N GLY A 29 3.12 17.01 28.59
CA GLY A 29 2.25 17.05 27.42
C GLY A 29 1.51 15.73 27.19
N GLN A 30 0.19 15.77 27.22
CA GLN A 30 -0.63 14.71 26.66
C GLN A 30 -0.27 14.59 25.17
N ALA A 31 0.27 13.43 24.78
CA ALA A 31 0.47 13.12 23.38
C ALA A 31 -0.89 13.18 22.68
N SER A 32 -0.99 13.86 21.53
CA SER A 32 -2.27 14.15 20.89
C SER A 32 -3.08 12.87 20.67
N GLU A 33 -4.24 12.82 21.31
CA GLU A 33 -5.15 11.67 21.27
C GLU A 33 -5.54 11.36 19.81
N LEU A 34 -5.70 10.07 19.50
CA LEU A 34 -6.10 9.67 18.14
C LEU A 34 -7.56 10.10 17.89
N GLU A 35 -7.85 10.51 16.65
CA GLU A 35 -9.23 10.81 16.23
C GLU A 35 -10.17 9.63 16.58
N ALA A 36 -11.28 9.93 17.24
CA ALA A 36 -12.26 8.93 17.64
C ALA A 36 -12.94 8.27 16.43
N THR A 37 -13.44 7.06 16.65
CA THR A 37 -14.21 6.28 15.68
C THR A 37 -15.69 6.65 15.70
N ASP A 38 -16.37 6.50 14.58
CA ASP A 38 -17.83 6.55 14.52
C ASP A 38 -18.45 5.25 15.06
N SER A 39 -17.67 4.15 15.05
CA SER A 39 -18.07 2.83 15.55
C SER A 39 -17.98 2.67 17.08
N GLY A 40 -17.29 3.57 17.79
CA GLY A 40 -16.94 3.42 19.20
C GLY A 40 -15.79 2.44 19.49
N ALA A 41 -15.23 1.77 18.48
CA ALA A 41 -14.06 0.91 18.64
C ALA A 41 -12.76 1.72 18.88
N PRO A 42 -11.71 1.14 19.49
CA PRO A 42 -10.44 1.86 19.66
C PRO A 42 -9.82 2.28 18.33
N SER A 43 -9.61 3.60 18.14
CA SER A 43 -9.07 4.23 16.92
C SER A 43 -7.86 3.51 16.32
N ALA A 44 -6.96 3.03 17.18
CA ALA A 44 -6.01 1.98 16.87
C ALA A 44 -5.90 0.97 18.02
N LYS A 45 -5.58 -0.29 17.70
CA LYS A 45 -5.44 -1.41 18.63
C LYS A 45 -4.22 -2.25 18.25
N VAL A 46 -3.45 -2.68 19.25
CA VAL A 46 -2.38 -3.67 19.08
C VAL A 46 -2.98 -5.07 19.13
N MET A 47 -2.83 -5.83 18.05
CA MET A 47 -3.22 -7.24 17.96
C MET A 47 -2.04 -8.11 18.35
N PHE A 48 -2.22 -8.93 19.40
CA PHE A 48 -1.21 -9.85 19.91
C PHE A 48 -1.46 -11.30 19.44
N PRO A 49 -0.40 -12.12 19.34
CA PRO A 49 -0.54 -13.57 19.19
C PRO A 49 -1.05 -14.20 20.49
N VAL A 50 -2.38 -14.19 20.67
CA VAL A 50 -3.06 -14.77 21.85
C VAL A 50 -2.96 -16.30 21.83
N THR A 51 -2.63 -16.91 22.97
CA THR A 51 -2.49 -18.37 23.12
C THR A 51 -3.01 -18.85 24.48
N ALA A 52 -3.54 -20.07 24.53
CA ALA A 52 -3.84 -20.74 25.79
C ALA A 52 -2.59 -21.24 26.54
N LYS A 53 -1.40 -21.22 25.92
CA LYS A 53 -0.14 -21.78 26.47
C LYS A 53 0.59 -20.77 27.34
N ALA A 54 0.06 -20.54 28.54
CA ALA A 54 0.41 -19.44 29.45
C ALA A 54 1.89 -19.29 29.88
N THR A 55 2.74 -20.29 29.62
CA THR A 55 4.15 -20.34 30.05
C THR A 55 5.17 -20.38 28.90
N ALA A 56 4.73 -20.46 27.64
CA ALA A 56 5.65 -20.38 26.51
C ALA A 56 6.07 -18.92 26.30
N GLN A 57 7.38 -18.66 26.29
CA GLN A 57 7.92 -17.44 25.67
C GLN A 57 7.76 -17.60 24.16
N VAL A 58 6.57 -17.28 23.65
CA VAL A 58 6.19 -17.58 22.25
C VAL A 58 7.12 -16.85 21.30
N ALA A 59 8.03 -17.58 20.67
CA ALA A 59 8.81 -17.10 19.54
C ALA A 59 7.83 -16.74 18.41
N SER A 60 7.55 -15.45 18.27
CA SER A 60 6.43 -14.92 17.50
C SER A 60 6.83 -13.65 16.76
N MET A 61 6.08 -13.34 15.72
CA MET A 61 6.19 -12.06 15.04
C MET A 61 5.82 -10.92 16.01
N LYS A 62 6.38 -9.72 15.77
CA LYS A 62 5.98 -8.50 16.50
C LYS A 62 4.45 -8.34 16.46
N PRO A 63 3.80 -7.86 17.54
CA PRO A 63 2.38 -7.51 17.50
C PRO A 63 2.05 -6.55 16.34
N VAL A 64 0.82 -6.61 15.86
CA VAL A 64 0.36 -5.83 14.69
C VAL A 64 -0.37 -4.57 15.17
N LEU A 65 -0.01 -3.42 14.60
CA LEU A 65 -0.81 -2.20 14.76
C LEU A 65 -1.98 -2.25 13.77
N PHE A 66 -3.21 -2.41 14.28
CA PHE A 66 -4.42 -2.23 13.50
C PHE A 66 -5.00 -0.83 13.76
N ASN A 67 -5.12 -0.01 12.71
CA ASN A 67 -5.76 1.29 12.81
C ASN A 67 -7.23 1.16 12.39
N HIS A 68 -8.14 1.02 13.35
CA HIS A 68 -9.56 0.77 13.12
C HIS A 68 -10.21 1.94 12.36
N LEU A 69 -9.89 3.16 12.75
CA LEU A 69 -10.37 4.41 12.16
C LEU A 69 -10.14 4.49 10.64
N ILE A 70 -8.97 4.07 10.15
CA ILE A 70 -8.66 4.04 8.72
C ILE A 70 -9.47 2.96 7.99
N HIS A 71 -9.80 1.84 8.65
CA HIS A 71 -10.54 0.74 8.05
C HIS A 71 -12.05 0.99 8.03
N GLU A 72 -12.67 1.47 9.12
CA GLU A 72 -14.11 1.77 9.14
C GLU A 72 -14.47 2.90 8.14
N LYS A 73 -13.61 3.93 8.03
CA LYS A 73 -13.76 5.00 7.03
C LYS A 73 -13.46 4.54 5.58
N ALA A 74 -13.16 3.26 5.37
CA ALA A 74 -12.90 2.65 4.06
C ALA A 74 -13.72 1.37 3.77
N VAL A 75 -14.41 0.81 4.77
CA VAL A 75 -15.17 -0.44 4.71
C VAL A 75 -16.49 -0.24 5.45
N GLU A 76 -17.55 -0.04 4.67
CA GLU A 76 -18.91 0.34 5.14
C GLU A 76 -19.55 -0.68 6.10
N LYS A 77 -19.26 -1.98 5.93
CA LYS A 77 -19.93 -3.07 6.66
C LYS A 77 -18.99 -3.75 7.64
N CYS A 78 -19.29 -3.62 8.93
CA CYS A 78 -18.53 -4.23 10.03
C CYS A 78 -18.38 -5.75 9.83
N GLU A 79 -19.40 -6.43 9.32
CA GLU A 79 -19.44 -7.88 9.10
C GLU A 79 -18.50 -8.37 7.99
N THR A 80 -17.91 -7.45 7.20
CA THR A 80 -16.82 -7.80 6.26
C THR A 80 -15.58 -8.31 7.02
N CYS A 81 -15.36 -7.80 8.24
CA CYS A 81 -14.28 -8.22 9.14
C CYS A 81 -14.85 -9.07 10.29
N HIS A 82 -15.88 -8.58 10.98
CA HIS A 82 -16.60 -9.26 12.06
C HIS A 82 -17.61 -10.26 11.50
N HIS A 83 -17.12 -11.26 10.77
CA HIS A 83 -17.93 -12.15 9.92
C HIS A 83 -18.92 -13.07 10.67
N THR A 84 -18.97 -13.07 12.00
CA THR A 84 -20.06 -13.70 12.76
C THR A 84 -21.29 -12.78 12.81
N GLY A 85 -21.05 -11.47 12.92
CA GLY A 85 -22.01 -10.42 13.28
C GLY A 85 -21.61 -9.69 14.58
N ASP A 86 -20.70 -10.27 15.37
CA ASP A 86 -20.33 -9.75 16.69
C ASP A 86 -19.03 -8.93 16.63
N PRO A 87 -18.97 -7.71 17.21
CA PRO A 87 -17.77 -6.87 17.24
C PRO A 87 -16.69 -7.36 18.26
N ALA A 88 -16.59 -8.68 18.46
CA ALA A 88 -15.58 -9.32 19.32
C ALA A 88 -14.18 -9.32 18.67
N SER A 89 -13.14 -9.59 19.46
CA SER A 89 -11.77 -9.68 18.92
C SER A 89 -11.56 -11.00 18.19
N CYS A 90 -10.83 -10.97 17.07
CA CYS A 90 -10.55 -12.17 16.27
C CYS A 90 -9.89 -13.29 17.10
N SER A 91 -9.08 -12.91 18.09
CA SER A 91 -8.43 -13.78 19.08
C SER A 91 -9.40 -14.66 19.88
N ASP A 92 -10.64 -14.19 20.05
CA ASP A 92 -11.60 -14.77 20.99
C ASP A 92 -12.20 -16.08 20.42
N CYS A 93 -12.01 -16.31 19.11
CA CYS A 93 -12.23 -17.57 18.42
C CYS A 93 -10.92 -18.14 17.81
N HIS A 94 -10.04 -17.29 17.30
CA HIS A 94 -8.81 -17.67 16.59
C HIS A 94 -7.56 -17.41 17.44
N SER A 95 -7.20 -18.34 18.34
CA SER A 95 -5.91 -18.31 19.03
C SER A 95 -4.76 -18.78 18.11
N ALA A 96 -3.52 -18.63 18.56
CA ALA A 96 -2.33 -19.05 17.82
C ALA A 96 -2.35 -20.55 17.46
N GLU A 97 -2.73 -21.40 18.41
CA GLU A 97 -2.95 -22.85 18.20
C GLU A 97 -4.30 -23.21 17.55
N GLY A 98 -5.27 -22.30 17.56
CA GLY A 98 -6.65 -22.56 17.13
C GLY A 98 -7.47 -23.32 18.18
N LYS A 99 -8.78 -23.05 18.23
CA LYS A 99 -9.72 -23.67 19.18
C LYS A 99 -11.10 -23.88 18.56
N GLU A 100 -11.99 -24.58 19.27
CA GLU A 100 -13.26 -25.10 18.76
C GLU A 100 -14.21 -24.00 18.25
N GLU A 101 -14.29 -22.87 18.94
CA GLU A 101 -15.17 -21.73 18.58
C GLU A 101 -14.76 -21.12 17.24
N GLY A 102 -13.45 -21.06 16.97
CA GLY A 102 -12.88 -20.69 15.66
C GLY A 102 -12.85 -21.84 14.64
N LYS A 103 -13.48 -22.98 14.93
CA LYS A 103 -13.42 -24.23 14.14
C LYS A 103 -11.99 -24.67 13.81
N PHE A 104 -11.09 -24.50 14.79
CA PHE A 104 -9.64 -24.73 14.70
C PHE A 104 -8.89 -23.94 13.61
N ILE A 105 -9.51 -22.88 13.06
CA ILE A 105 -8.80 -21.89 12.26
C ILE A 105 -7.90 -21.07 13.20
N THR A 106 -6.59 -21.16 12.98
CA THR A 106 -5.58 -20.43 13.77
C THR A 106 -5.61 -18.92 13.49
N LEU A 107 -5.04 -18.13 14.40
CA LEU A 107 -4.84 -16.69 14.21
C LEU A 107 -4.07 -16.39 12.92
N GLU A 108 -3.01 -17.16 12.64
CA GLU A 108 -2.23 -17.03 11.40
C GLU A 108 -3.12 -17.18 10.16
N LYS A 109 -4.01 -18.20 10.15
CA LYS A 109 -4.92 -18.45 9.05
C LYS A 109 -5.99 -17.36 8.95
N ALA A 110 -6.55 -16.89 10.07
CA ALA A 110 -7.52 -15.81 10.09
C ALA A 110 -6.94 -14.49 9.55
N MET A 111 -5.69 -14.16 9.88
CA MET A 111 -5.04 -12.91 9.44
C MET A 111 -4.47 -12.97 8.01
N HIS A 112 -4.06 -14.14 7.51
CA HIS A 112 -3.31 -14.27 6.26
C HIS A 112 -3.90 -15.20 5.19
N ALA A 113 -5.06 -15.84 5.40
CA ALA A 113 -5.66 -16.70 4.37
C ALA A 113 -6.06 -15.89 3.13
N LYS A 114 -5.39 -16.18 2.00
CA LYS A 114 -5.58 -15.47 0.73
C LYS A 114 -6.78 -16.00 -0.07
N ASN A 115 -6.75 -17.30 -0.33
CA ASN A 115 -7.81 -18.03 -1.03
C ASN A 115 -8.84 -18.53 -0.01
N ILE A 116 -9.73 -17.65 0.43
CA ILE A 116 -10.86 -18.00 1.29
C ILE A 116 -12.01 -18.49 0.39
N ALA A 117 -12.57 -19.66 0.68
CA ALA A 117 -13.70 -20.20 -0.07
C ALA A 117 -14.97 -19.38 0.19
N VAL A 118 -15.66 -18.99 -0.88
CA VAL A 118 -16.95 -18.30 -0.81
C VAL A 118 -17.97 -19.19 -0.09
N ARG A 119 -18.69 -18.62 0.87
CA ARG A 119 -19.76 -19.32 1.60
C ARG A 119 -21.13 -19.07 0.98
N GLU A 120 -21.94 -20.11 0.97
CA GLU A 120 -23.35 -20.09 0.54
C GLU A 120 -24.23 -19.20 1.44
N ASP A 121 -23.84 -18.98 2.70
CA ASP A 121 -24.51 -18.08 3.66
C ASP A 121 -24.24 -16.58 3.40
N GLY A 122 -23.43 -16.25 2.39
CA GLY A 122 -23.01 -14.88 2.07
C GLY A 122 -21.98 -14.26 3.03
N LYS A 123 -21.77 -14.84 4.22
CA LYS A 123 -20.82 -14.38 5.26
C LYS A 123 -19.42 -14.96 5.01
N THR A 124 -18.88 -14.72 3.83
CA THR A 124 -17.50 -15.10 3.46
C THR A 124 -16.51 -14.24 4.26
N PRO A 125 -15.65 -14.82 5.13
CA PRO A 125 -14.69 -14.04 5.91
C PRO A 125 -13.66 -13.33 5.03
N SER A 126 -13.18 -12.17 5.47
CA SER A 126 -11.98 -11.53 4.92
C SER A 126 -10.83 -11.64 5.92
N SER A 127 -9.64 -11.98 5.42
CA SER A 127 -8.37 -11.78 6.12
C SER A 127 -7.74 -10.45 5.72
N CYS A 128 -6.76 -9.95 6.49
CA CYS A 128 -6.01 -8.75 6.15
C CYS A 128 -5.38 -8.86 4.74
N VAL A 129 -4.77 -10.01 4.44
CA VAL A 129 -4.08 -10.23 3.15
C VAL A 129 -5.07 -10.37 2.00
N SER A 130 -6.15 -11.14 2.14
CA SER A 130 -7.15 -11.31 1.08
C SER A 130 -7.87 -10.01 0.73
N CYS A 131 -8.24 -9.20 1.73
CA CYS A 131 -8.84 -7.88 1.49
C CYS A 131 -7.86 -6.95 0.78
N HIS A 132 -6.58 -6.92 1.20
CA HIS A 132 -5.55 -6.10 0.55
C HIS A 132 -5.24 -6.57 -0.88
N GLU A 133 -5.17 -7.88 -1.15
CA GLU A 133 -5.03 -8.42 -2.50
C GLU A 133 -6.23 -8.04 -3.38
N GLN A 134 -7.46 -8.07 -2.88
CA GLN A 134 -8.63 -7.58 -3.61
C GLN A 134 -8.54 -6.09 -3.96
N GLN A 135 -7.94 -5.24 -3.10
CA GLN A 135 -7.69 -3.83 -3.45
C GLN A 135 -6.73 -3.67 -4.64
N THR A 136 -5.86 -4.66 -4.90
CA THR A 136 -4.94 -4.61 -6.06
C THR A 136 -5.64 -4.83 -7.40
N ALA A 137 -6.88 -5.32 -7.40
CA ALA A 137 -7.71 -5.46 -8.61
C ALA A 137 -8.36 -4.14 -9.05
N LYS A 138 -8.29 -3.07 -8.23
CA LYS A 138 -8.72 -1.72 -8.64
C LYS A 138 -7.87 -1.21 -9.80
N ARG A 139 -8.46 -0.45 -10.73
CA ARG A 139 -7.87 -0.08 -12.01
C ARG A 139 -6.52 0.65 -11.87
N GLU A 140 -6.39 1.51 -10.88
CA GLU A 140 -5.18 2.26 -10.53
C GLU A 140 -4.04 1.37 -9.99
N CYS A 141 -4.35 0.19 -9.46
CA CYS A 141 -3.41 -0.81 -8.95
C CYS A 141 -3.10 -1.89 -10.01
N ALA A 142 -4.13 -2.39 -10.68
CA ALA A 142 -4.14 -3.64 -11.43
C ALA A 142 -3.19 -3.64 -12.64
N GLY A 143 -2.86 -2.49 -13.22
CA GLY A 143 -1.82 -2.38 -14.25
C GLY A 143 -0.46 -2.88 -13.74
N CYS A 144 -0.03 -2.41 -12.57
CA CYS A 144 1.20 -2.89 -11.93
C CYS A 144 1.01 -4.31 -11.39
N HIS A 145 -0.05 -4.52 -10.58
CA HIS A 145 -0.23 -5.75 -9.80
C HIS A 145 -0.56 -7.01 -10.64
N SER A 146 -0.99 -6.88 -11.90
CA SER A 146 -1.12 -8.01 -12.83
C SER A 146 0.19 -8.43 -13.54
N THR A 147 1.27 -7.66 -13.37
CA THR A 147 2.57 -7.89 -14.04
C THR A 147 3.72 -8.27 -13.09
N ILE A 148 3.52 -8.14 -11.78
CA ILE A 148 4.50 -8.49 -10.74
C ILE A 148 4.13 -9.79 -10.04
N THR A 149 5.14 -10.51 -9.56
CA THR A 149 4.97 -11.51 -8.49
C THR A 149 5.29 -10.82 -7.16
N PRO A 150 4.34 -10.71 -6.22
CA PRO A 150 4.61 -10.09 -4.92
C PRO A 150 5.66 -10.87 -4.12
N SER A 151 6.61 -10.15 -3.53
CA SER A 151 7.55 -10.69 -2.53
C SER A 151 6.92 -10.65 -1.14
N TYR A 152 6.95 -11.78 -0.44
CA TYR A 152 6.45 -11.94 0.94
C TYR A 152 7.64 -11.98 1.92
N ASP A 153 8.53 -11.00 1.79
CA ASP A 153 9.76 -10.90 2.56
C ASP A 153 9.58 -10.15 3.89
N ALA A 154 10.68 -9.95 4.62
CA ALA A 154 10.68 -9.28 5.91
C ALA A 154 10.17 -7.81 5.87
N ALA A 155 10.31 -7.09 4.76
CA ALA A 155 9.77 -5.74 4.60
C ALA A 155 8.25 -5.77 4.39
N TRP A 156 7.74 -6.73 3.63
CA TRP A 156 6.30 -6.98 3.53
C TRP A 156 5.71 -7.36 4.90
N CYS A 157 6.31 -8.34 5.60
CA CYS A 157 5.86 -8.78 6.92
C CYS A 157 5.87 -7.65 7.96
N SER A 158 6.94 -6.83 7.99
CA SER A 158 7.06 -5.72 8.95
C SER A 158 6.22 -4.48 8.61
N THR A 159 5.50 -4.47 7.48
CA THR A 159 4.45 -3.47 7.23
C THR A 159 3.32 -3.60 8.26
N CYS A 160 2.94 -4.84 8.61
CA CYS A 160 1.96 -5.14 9.66
C CYS A 160 2.63 -5.41 11.02
N HIS A 161 3.67 -6.27 11.06
CA HIS A 161 4.37 -6.68 12.27
C HIS A 161 5.41 -5.63 12.69
N ASN A 162 4.91 -4.47 13.12
CA ASN A 162 5.71 -3.26 13.37
C ASN A 162 5.83 -2.87 14.86
N VAL A 163 4.93 -3.32 15.74
CA VAL A 163 4.86 -2.83 17.13
C VAL A 163 6.04 -3.36 17.96
N ASN A 164 6.77 -2.45 18.60
CA ASN A 164 7.81 -2.80 19.57
C ASN A 164 7.22 -2.78 20.98
N VAL A 165 7.20 -3.92 21.65
CA VAL A 165 6.68 -4.11 23.02
C VAL A 165 7.76 -4.60 23.97
N THR A 166 7.61 -4.34 25.27
CA THR A 166 8.46 -4.98 26.29
C THR A 166 8.11 -6.48 26.44
N PRO A 167 9.01 -7.32 26.97
CA PRO A 167 8.69 -8.73 27.26
C PRO A 167 7.46 -8.91 28.17
N GLN A 168 7.22 -7.97 29.09
CA GLN A 168 6.04 -7.96 29.95
C GLN A 168 4.76 -7.65 29.15
N GLN A 169 4.76 -6.59 28.33
CA GLN A 169 3.63 -6.26 27.45
C GLN A 169 3.33 -7.38 26.45
N MET A 170 4.38 -8.06 25.95
CA MET A 170 4.27 -9.23 25.09
C MET A 170 3.57 -10.39 25.82
N ALA A 171 4.05 -10.74 27.02
CA ALA A 171 3.46 -11.80 27.84
C ALA A 171 2.02 -11.48 28.25
N ASP A 172 1.71 -10.25 28.64
CA ASP A 172 0.37 -9.85 29.07
C ASP A 172 -0.59 -9.78 27.87
N GLY A 173 -0.14 -9.28 26.72
CA GLY A 173 -0.94 -9.25 25.48
C GLY A 173 -1.27 -10.65 24.96
N SER A 174 -0.28 -11.55 24.89
CA SER A 174 -0.49 -12.95 24.47
C SER A 174 -1.36 -13.78 25.42
N ASN A 175 -1.47 -13.38 26.69
CA ASN A 175 -2.34 -14.03 27.68
C ASN A 175 -3.70 -13.32 27.86
N GLY A 176 -4.01 -12.28 27.08
CA GLY A 176 -5.25 -11.50 27.24
C GLY A 176 -5.34 -10.68 28.55
N ARG A 177 -4.20 -10.46 29.22
CA ARG A 177 -4.08 -9.75 30.51
C ARG A 177 -3.65 -8.28 30.39
N LEU A 178 -3.34 -7.80 29.17
CA LEU A 178 -3.03 -6.39 28.90
C LEU A 178 -4.34 -5.57 28.84
N SER A 179 -4.48 -4.55 29.68
CA SER A 179 -5.67 -3.69 29.71
C SER A 179 -5.83 -2.84 28.44
N GLU A 180 -7.06 -2.44 28.13
CA GLU A 180 -7.38 -1.67 26.92
C GLU A 180 -6.66 -0.32 26.88
N ALA A 181 -6.57 0.38 28.02
CA ALA A 181 -5.82 1.63 28.13
C ALA A 181 -4.31 1.43 27.87
N ALA A 182 -3.72 0.32 28.33
CA ALA A 182 -2.32 0.01 28.05
C ALA A 182 -2.10 -0.40 26.58
N ASN A 183 -3.06 -1.11 25.97
CA ASN A 183 -3.05 -1.45 24.55
C ASN A 183 -3.14 -0.17 23.69
N LEU A 184 -4.09 0.72 23.98
CA LEU A 184 -4.29 1.99 23.27
C LEU A 184 -3.07 2.91 23.43
N ALA A 185 -2.42 2.96 24.59
CA ALA A 185 -1.19 3.74 24.76
C ALA A 185 -0.05 3.27 23.82
N VAL A 186 0.13 1.94 23.67
CA VAL A 186 1.11 1.38 22.73
C VAL A 186 0.68 1.62 21.27
N ALA A 187 -0.61 1.49 20.97
CA ALA A 187 -1.15 1.75 19.63
C ALA A 187 -0.93 3.22 19.22
N THR A 188 -1.33 4.17 20.06
CA THR A 188 -1.17 5.62 19.86
C THR A 188 0.29 6.00 19.67
N LYS A 189 1.20 5.50 20.52
CA LYS A 189 2.64 5.69 20.34
C LYS A 189 3.12 5.18 18.98
N THR A 190 2.72 3.95 18.60
CA THR A 190 3.17 3.35 17.33
C THR A 190 2.61 4.11 16.11
N VAL A 191 1.37 4.61 16.16
CA VAL A 191 0.82 5.51 15.13
C VAL A 191 1.68 6.78 14.99
N GLN A 192 2.04 7.41 16.11
CA GLN A 192 2.83 8.65 16.14
C GLN A 192 4.29 8.44 15.68
N GLU A 193 4.88 7.27 15.94
CA GLU A 193 6.23 6.91 15.49
C GLU A 193 6.29 6.41 14.03
N THR A 194 5.16 6.03 13.43
CA THR A 194 5.09 5.47 12.07
C THR A 194 5.36 6.53 11.00
N LYS A 195 6.47 6.37 10.28
CA LYS A 195 6.86 7.23 9.15
C LYS A 195 6.54 6.55 7.83
N ARG A 196 6.00 7.31 6.87
CA ARG A 196 5.80 6.85 5.48
C ARG A 196 7.14 6.89 4.72
N ALA A 197 7.25 6.09 3.67
CA ALA A 197 8.35 6.19 2.72
C ALA A 197 8.37 7.59 2.06
N ALA A 198 9.57 8.09 1.74
CA ALA A 198 9.72 9.30 0.94
C ALA A 198 9.41 9.00 -0.53
N ALA A 199 9.02 10.02 -1.30
CA ALA A 199 8.92 9.90 -2.75
C ALA A 199 10.31 9.71 -3.40
N PRO A 200 10.42 8.94 -4.51
CA PRO A 200 11.69 8.75 -5.20
C PRO A 200 12.31 10.06 -5.68
N ALA A 201 13.63 10.18 -5.54
CA ALA A 201 14.39 11.37 -5.95
C ALA A 201 14.30 11.67 -7.46
N THR A 202 13.94 10.68 -8.29
CA THR A 202 13.67 10.86 -9.71
C THR A 202 12.70 9.80 -10.25
N LEU A 203 11.97 10.15 -11.31
CA LEU A 203 11.05 9.26 -12.04
C LEU A 203 11.71 8.62 -13.28
N GLY A 204 13.03 8.46 -13.23
CA GLY A 204 13.86 8.02 -14.35
C GLY A 204 13.89 9.04 -15.51
N PRO A 205 14.33 8.60 -16.71
CA PRO A 205 14.52 9.48 -17.86
C PRO A 205 13.18 9.99 -18.43
N ALA A 206 13.21 11.12 -19.13
CA ALA A 206 12.02 11.69 -19.78
C ALA A 206 11.43 10.73 -20.84
N LYS A 207 12.32 10.10 -21.62
CA LYS A 207 12.04 9.06 -22.61
C LYS A 207 13.14 7.99 -22.54
N ALA A 208 12.81 6.75 -22.86
CA ALA A 208 13.76 5.68 -23.12
C ALA A 208 13.59 5.21 -24.57
N VAL A 209 14.69 5.04 -25.30
CA VAL A 209 14.68 4.45 -26.64
C VAL A 209 14.94 2.95 -26.47
N ILE A 210 14.03 2.13 -27.00
CA ILE A 210 14.12 0.66 -26.96
C ILE A 210 14.43 0.18 -28.38
N ASP A 211 15.71 -0.03 -28.63
CA ASP A 211 16.34 -0.26 -29.94
C ASP A 211 16.96 -1.65 -30.11
N ALA A 212 17.28 -2.34 -29.01
CA ALA A 212 18.04 -3.60 -28.96
C ALA A 212 17.50 -4.78 -29.81
N ILE A 213 16.30 -4.68 -30.37
CA ILE A 213 15.69 -5.65 -31.30
C ILE A 213 14.97 -4.97 -32.49
N ALA A 214 15.34 -3.74 -32.84
CA ALA A 214 14.66 -2.92 -33.87
C ALA A 214 14.95 -3.39 -35.31
N ASN A 215 14.34 -4.53 -35.70
CA ASN A 215 14.45 -5.11 -37.03
C ASN A 215 13.31 -4.68 -37.96
N GLU A 216 12.12 -5.30 -37.84
CA GLU A 216 10.91 -5.04 -38.64
C GLU A 216 10.36 -3.60 -38.46
N TYR A 217 10.59 -3.01 -37.28
CA TYR A 217 10.04 -1.72 -36.84
C TYR A 217 11.15 -0.77 -36.36
N GLU A 218 10.88 0.53 -36.37
CA GLU A 218 11.69 1.56 -35.69
C GLU A 218 11.79 1.28 -34.18
N PRO A 219 12.82 1.78 -33.48
CA PRO A 219 12.90 1.74 -32.02
C PRO A 219 11.63 2.29 -31.33
N CYS A 220 11.18 1.63 -30.26
CA CYS A 220 10.08 2.14 -29.44
C CYS A 220 10.57 3.31 -28.59
N VAL A 221 9.97 4.49 -28.76
CA VAL A 221 10.31 5.71 -28.01
C VAL A 221 9.38 5.82 -26.79
N PHE A 222 9.69 5.05 -25.75
CA PHE A 222 8.89 4.93 -24.54
C PHE A 222 8.94 6.21 -23.69
N ASN A 223 7.78 6.79 -23.37
CA ASN A 223 7.66 8.02 -22.58
C ASN A 223 7.77 7.72 -21.07
N HIS A 224 8.93 7.23 -20.62
CA HIS A 224 9.18 6.68 -19.29
C HIS A 224 8.65 7.56 -18.13
N LYS A 225 9.18 8.77 -17.93
CA LYS A 225 8.74 9.69 -16.87
C LYS A 225 7.23 10.00 -16.88
N ARG A 226 6.59 9.99 -18.05
CA ARG A 226 5.13 10.20 -18.16
C ARG A 226 4.33 9.02 -17.60
N HIS A 227 4.79 7.78 -17.80
CA HIS A 227 4.13 6.60 -17.24
C HIS A 227 4.29 6.60 -15.71
N MET A 228 5.52 6.79 -15.20
CA MET A 228 5.77 6.86 -13.75
C MET A 228 4.96 7.97 -13.07
N ALA A 229 4.94 9.17 -13.62
CA ALA A 229 4.14 10.28 -13.08
C ALA A 229 2.64 9.97 -13.09
N SER A 230 2.12 9.38 -14.17
CA SER A 230 0.71 9.00 -14.26
C SER A 230 0.34 7.88 -13.29
N LEU A 231 1.21 6.91 -13.03
CA LEU A 231 0.96 5.84 -12.08
C LEU A 231 0.95 6.38 -10.64
N MET A 232 1.95 7.19 -10.28
CA MET A 232 2.04 7.78 -8.94
C MET A 232 0.89 8.73 -8.60
N GLU A 233 0.47 9.57 -9.55
CA GLU A 233 -0.65 10.50 -9.34
C GLU A 233 -1.97 9.79 -9.00
N ASN A 234 -2.23 8.61 -9.59
CA ASN A 234 -3.46 7.84 -9.33
C ASN A 234 -3.43 7.07 -7.99
N ILE A 235 -2.29 6.98 -7.30
CA ILE A 235 -2.17 6.26 -6.01
C ILE A 235 -1.75 7.16 -4.83
N LYS A 236 -1.51 8.46 -5.05
CA LYS A 236 -0.92 9.39 -4.07
C LYS A 236 -1.66 9.46 -2.73
N ASP A 237 -3.00 9.34 -2.76
CA ASP A 237 -3.88 9.41 -1.58
C ASP A 237 -4.19 8.02 -0.98
N SER A 238 -3.74 6.93 -1.62
CA SER A 238 -3.98 5.56 -1.17
C SER A 238 -3.12 5.22 0.04
N LYS A 239 -3.74 5.25 1.24
CA LYS A 239 -3.11 4.87 2.51
C LYS A 239 -2.52 3.44 2.48
N LEU A 240 -3.17 2.51 1.76
CA LEU A 240 -2.69 1.14 1.59
C LEU A 240 -1.43 1.06 0.73
N ALA A 241 -1.41 1.75 -0.42
CA ALA A 241 -0.23 1.83 -1.28
C ALA A 241 0.94 2.52 -0.56
N ALA A 242 0.66 3.60 0.18
CA ALA A 242 1.66 4.32 0.97
C ALA A 242 2.21 3.53 2.18
N ALA A 243 1.58 2.40 2.56
CA ALA A 243 2.07 1.50 3.59
C ALA A 243 2.96 0.39 2.99
N PHE A 244 2.51 -0.28 1.91
CA PHE A 244 3.24 -1.41 1.32
C PHE A 244 4.33 -1.02 0.30
N HIS A 245 4.31 0.19 -0.25
CA HIS A 245 5.42 0.73 -1.05
C HIS A 245 6.49 1.34 -0.11
N THR A 246 7.20 0.45 0.59
CA THR A 246 8.05 0.78 1.75
C THR A 246 9.37 1.50 1.43
N GLN A 247 9.79 1.56 0.17
CA GLN A 247 10.98 2.31 -0.26
C GLN A 247 10.65 3.25 -1.45
N PRO A 248 11.38 4.37 -1.63
CA PRO A 248 11.08 5.34 -2.68
C PRO A 248 11.11 4.70 -4.08
N GLU A 249 12.07 3.80 -4.31
CA GLU A 249 12.27 3.07 -5.56
C GLU A 249 11.39 1.82 -5.71
N THR A 250 10.52 1.46 -4.76
CA THR A 250 9.68 0.24 -4.85
C THR A 250 8.86 0.19 -6.14
N LEU A 251 8.34 1.33 -6.61
CA LEU A 251 7.58 1.43 -7.86
C LEU A 251 8.44 1.19 -9.12
N CYS A 252 9.76 1.38 -9.03
CA CYS A 252 10.67 1.06 -10.14
C CYS A 252 10.74 -0.46 -10.36
N ALA A 253 10.62 -1.27 -9.32
CA ALA A 253 10.66 -2.74 -9.41
C ALA A 253 9.43 -3.35 -10.11
N THR A 254 8.34 -2.59 -10.32
CA THR A 254 7.25 -3.01 -11.23
C THR A 254 7.78 -3.25 -12.64
N CYS A 255 8.73 -2.42 -13.11
CA CYS A 255 9.32 -2.57 -14.43
C CYS A 255 10.71 -3.20 -14.41
N HIS A 256 11.52 -2.88 -13.40
CA HIS A 256 12.89 -3.36 -13.21
C HIS A 256 12.95 -4.45 -12.14
N HIS A 257 12.13 -5.49 -12.33
CA HIS A 257 11.99 -6.60 -11.39
C HIS A 257 13.26 -7.48 -11.29
N HIS A 258 13.32 -8.35 -10.28
CA HIS A 258 14.40 -9.34 -10.08
C HIS A 258 15.83 -8.75 -10.00
N SER A 259 15.95 -7.46 -9.66
CA SER A 259 17.21 -6.78 -9.38
C SER A 259 17.06 -5.88 -8.13
N PRO A 260 18.16 -5.54 -7.42
CA PRO A 260 18.09 -4.61 -6.30
C PRO A 260 17.51 -3.25 -6.71
N LEU A 261 16.79 -2.60 -5.79
CA LEU A 261 16.23 -1.27 -6.00
C LEU A 261 17.35 -0.26 -6.31
N SER A 262 17.19 0.50 -7.39
CA SER A 262 18.22 1.39 -7.93
C SER A 262 17.63 2.45 -8.85
N LEU A 263 18.27 3.61 -8.90
CA LEU A 263 18.00 4.67 -9.90
C LEU A 263 18.65 4.37 -11.27
N THR A 264 19.56 3.41 -11.33
CA THR A 264 20.21 2.92 -12.56
C THR A 264 20.09 1.39 -12.66
N PRO A 265 18.87 0.86 -12.86
CA PRO A 265 18.63 -0.58 -12.98
C PRO A 265 19.21 -1.16 -14.28
N PRO A 266 19.43 -2.49 -14.35
CA PRO A 266 19.95 -3.15 -15.56
C PRO A 266 18.96 -3.05 -16.74
N LYS A 267 19.49 -3.13 -17.96
CA LYS A 267 18.68 -3.26 -19.18
C LYS A 267 18.04 -4.66 -19.23
N CYS A 268 16.82 -4.76 -19.76
CA CYS A 268 16.10 -6.04 -19.90
C CYS A 268 16.94 -7.13 -20.60
N VAL A 269 17.71 -6.75 -21.63
CA VAL A 269 18.61 -7.65 -22.39
C VAL A 269 19.71 -8.31 -21.55
N SER A 270 20.06 -7.75 -20.38
CA SER A 270 21.04 -8.35 -19.46
C SER A 270 20.54 -9.65 -18.81
N CYS A 271 19.24 -9.93 -18.86
CA CYS A 271 18.64 -11.17 -18.35
C CYS A 271 17.75 -11.88 -19.39
N HIS A 272 17.07 -11.13 -20.26
CA HIS A 272 16.19 -11.64 -21.31
C HIS A 272 16.93 -11.69 -22.66
N PRO A 273 17.37 -12.89 -23.11
CA PRO A 273 18.06 -13.03 -24.40
C PRO A 273 17.14 -12.73 -25.59
N VAL A 274 17.74 -12.38 -26.74
CA VAL A 274 17.00 -12.06 -27.98
C VAL A 274 16.24 -13.28 -28.52
N SER A 275 16.83 -14.47 -28.38
CA SER A 275 16.24 -15.79 -28.68
C SER A 275 15.85 -16.54 -27.41
N ILE A 276 15.06 -17.62 -27.53
CA ILE A 276 14.67 -18.48 -26.41
C ILE A 276 15.90 -19.17 -25.78
N ASP A 277 16.12 -18.99 -24.49
CA ASP A 277 17.03 -19.81 -23.69
C ASP A 277 16.32 -21.09 -23.22
N ARG A 278 16.82 -22.24 -23.69
CA ARG A 278 16.29 -23.57 -23.33
C ARG A 278 16.63 -23.98 -21.89
N MET A 279 17.62 -23.36 -21.26
CA MET A 279 17.99 -23.60 -19.85
C MET A 279 17.10 -22.82 -18.88
N GLN A 280 16.44 -21.76 -19.34
CA GLN A 280 15.55 -20.90 -18.54
C GLN A 280 14.20 -20.71 -19.24
N PRO A 281 13.44 -21.81 -19.54
CA PRO A 281 12.26 -21.77 -20.40
C PRO A 281 11.09 -20.93 -19.85
N ALA A 282 11.07 -20.67 -18.53
CA ALA A 282 10.11 -19.76 -17.90
C ALA A 282 10.44 -18.27 -18.12
N ARG A 283 11.65 -17.92 -18.59
CA ARG A 283 12.02 -16.53 -18.89
C ARG A 283 11.71 -16.23 -20.37
N PRO A 284 10.81 -15.27 -20.68
CA PRO A 284 10.51 -14.92 -22.05
C PRO A 284 11.71 -14.28 -22.76
N GLN A 285 11.92 -14.60 -24.04
CA GLN A 285 12.86 -13.87 -24.89
C GLN A 285 12.47 -12.38 -25.02
N LEU A 286 13.42 -11.52 -25.35
CA LEU A 286 13.32 -10.07 -25.21
C LEU A 286 12.10 -9.42 -25.92
N LYS A 287 11.73 -9.87 -27.13
CA LYS A 287 10.51 -9.42 -27.85
C LYS A 287 9.24 -9.73 -27.03
N ALA A 288 9.18 -10.92 -26.44
CA ALA A 288 8.06 -11.35 -25.60
C ALA A 288 8.08 -10.65 -24.23
N ALA A 289 9.24 -10.41 -23.62
CA ALA A 289 9.37 -9.69 -22.36
C ALA A 289 8.74 -8.29 -22.44
N TYR A 290 9.14 -7.48 -23.44
CA TYR A 290 8.56 -6.15 -23.65
C TYR A 290 7.06 -6.20 -23.95
N HIS A 291 6.60 -7.13 -24.78
CA HIS A 291 5.18 -7.24 -25.13
C HIS A 291 4.34 -7.63 -23.91
N LEU A 292 4.70 -8.69 -23.18
CA LEU A 292 3.97 -9.16 -22.00
C LEU A 292 3.90 -8.08 -20.92
N GLN A 293 4.98 -7.34 -20.70
CA GLN A 293 5.06 -6.28 -19.69
C GLN A 293 4.18 -5.07 -20.06
N CYS A 294 4.38 -4.49 -21.25
CA CYS A 294 3.63 -3.31 -21.68
C CYS A 294 2.14 -3.62 -21.91
N MET A 295 1.83 -4.69 -22.64
CA MET A 295 0.44 -5.08 -22.97
C MET A 295 -0.28 -5.68 -21.76
N GLY A 296 0.43 -6.33 -20.84
CA GLY A 296 -0.11 -6.83 -19.58
C GLY A 296 -0.59 -5.69 -18.69
N CYS A 297 0.26 -4.69 -18.44
CA CYS A 297 -0.12 -3.50 -17.67
C CYS A 297 -1.26 -2.74 -18.36
N HIS A 298 -1.17 -2.47 -19.67
CA HIS A 298 -2.25 -1.79 -20.41
C HIS A 298 -3.60 -2.52 -20.31
N LYS A 299 -3.61 -3.86 -20.36
CA LYS A 299 -4.81 -4.68 -20.13
C LYS A 299 -5.29 -4.57 -18.68
N GLY A 300 -4.39 -4.67 -17.71
CA GLY A 300 -4.71 -4.64 -16.28
C GLY A 300 -5.35 -3.33 -15.79
N MET A 301 -5.00 -2.19 -16.41
CA MET A 301 -5.56 -0.87 -16.07
C MET A 301 -6.44 -0.25 -17.18
N ASP A 302 -7.01 -1.07 -18.06
CA ASP A 302 -8.02 -0.66 -19.04
C ASP A 302 -7.59 0.48 -20.01
N VAL A 303 -6.31 0.49 -20.40
CA VAL A 303 -5.74 1.51 -21.30
C VAL A 303 -6.32 1.36 -22.70
N LYS A 304 -7.13 2.34 -23.11
CA LYS A 304 -7.87 2.30 -24.39
C LYS A 304 -7.00 2.58 -25.63
N ARG A 305 -5.81 3.18 -25.47
CA ARG A 305 -4.79 3.36 -26.52
C ARG A 305 -3.38 3.38 -25.91
N PRO A 306 -2.38 2.69 -26.52
CA PRO A 306 -2.50 1.81 -27.67
C PRO A 306 -3.22 0.50 -27.33
N VAL A 307 -4.02 0.00 -28.27
CA VAL A 307 -4.56 -1.36 -28.20
C VAL A 307 -3.50 -2.37 -28.66
N ASN A 308 -3.51 -3.58 -28.10
CA ASN A 308 -2.45 -4.57 -28.32
C ASN A 308 -2.27 -5.01 -29.79
N THR A 309 -3.30 -4.83 -30.64
CA THR A 309 -3.28 -5.09 -32.08
C THR A 309 -2.73 -3.94 -32.93
N SER A 310 -2.46 -2.76 -32.33
CA SER A 310 -1.96 -1.58 -33.04
C SER A 310 -0.44 -1.48 -32.96
N CYS A 311 0.23 -2.39 -33.68
CA CYS A 311 1.70 -2.52 -33.71
C CYS A 311 2.42 -1.16 -33.87
N THR A 312 1.96 -0.36 -34.84
CA THR A 312 2.56 0.94 -35.21
C THR A 312 2.38 2.05 -34.17
N SER A 313 1.53 1.87 -33.16
CA SER A 313 1.34 2.87 -32.09
C SER A 313 2.46 2.87 -31.04
N CYS A 314 3.24 1.79 -30.93
CA CYS A 314 4.38 1.69 -30.02
C CYS A 314 5.72 1.87 -30.75
N HIS A 315 5.84 1.24 -31.92
CA HIS A 315 7.04 1.25 -32.76
C HIS A 315 6.59 1.36 -34.22
N LYS A 316 7.00 2.43 -34.94
CA LYS A 316 6.56 2.63 -36.32
C LYS A 316 7.10 1.52 -37.22
N ALA A 317 6.38 1.16 -38.28
CA ALA A 317 6.97 0.34 -39.34
C ALA A 317 8.14 1.11 -39.95
N LYS A 318 9.27 0.44 -40.24
CA LYS A 318 10.31 1.06 -41.05
C LYS A 318 9.77 1.31 -42.45
N ALA A 319 10.28 2.35 -43.13
CA ALA A 319 10.10 2.46 -44.55
C ALA A 319 10.61 1.18 -45.25
N PRO A 320 9.95 0.68 -46.31
CA PRO A 320 10.52 -0.39 -47.10
C PRO A 320 11.88 0.07 -47.63
N VAL A 321 12.91 -0.77 -47.46
CA VAL A 321 14.21 -0.51 -48.10
C VAL A 321 13.96 -0.48 -49.59
N ALA A 322 14.23 0.65 -50.25
CA ALA A 322 14.18 0.73 -51.69
C ALA A 322 15.15 -0.31 -52.24
N ALA A 323 14.64 -1.26 -53.02
CA ALA A 323 15.48 -2.28 -53.63
C ALA A 323 16.51 -1.57 -54.51
N GLU A 324 17.80 -1.79 -54.24
CA GLU A 324 18.86 -1.32 -55.12
C GLU A 324 18.61 -1.95 -56.49
N ALA A 325 18.41 -1.11 -57.50
CA ALA A 325 18.23 -1.59 -58.86
C ALA A 325 19.48 -2.39 -59.25
N PRO A 326 19.34 -3.61 -59.81
CA PRO A 326 20.49 -4.41 -60.20
C PRO A 326 21.33 -3.58 -61.19
N ALA A 327 22.63 -3.47 -60.91
CA ALA A 327 23.53 -2.67 -61.73
C ALA A 327 23.48 -3.16 -63.19
N GLU A 328 23.13 -2.25 -64.10
CA GLU A 328 22.98 -2.53 -65.52
C GLU A 328 24.31 -3.01 -66.10
N ALA A 329 24.37 -4.30 -66.47
CA ALA A 329 25.60 -4.92 -66.91
C ALA A 329 25.97 -4.39 -68.30
N ALA A 330 26.95 -3.50 -68.34
CA ALA A 330 27.42 -2.88 -69.58
C ALA A 330 28.10 -3.90 -70.50
N GLU A 331 27.33 -4.45 -71.44
CA GLU A 331 27.78 -5.37 -72.49
C GLU A 331 28.74 -4.64 -73.47
N LYS A 332 29.86 -5.29 -73.79
CA LYS A 332 30.93 -4.83 -74.69
C LYS A 332 31.68 -6.01 -75.31
#